data_AF-D3AEV7-F1
#
_entry.id   AF-D3AEV7-F1
#
_cell.length_a   1.000
_cell.length_b   1.000
_cell.length_c   1.000
_cell.angle_alpha   90.00
_cell.angle_beta   90.00
_cell.angle_gamma   90.00
#
_symmetry.space_group_name_H-M   'P 1'
#
loop_
_entity.id
_entity.type
_entity.pdbx_description
1 polymer ?
#
loop_
_entity_poly.entity_id
_entity_poly.type
_entity_poly.pdbx_seq_one_letter_code
_entity_poly.pdbx_strand_id
1 'polypeptide(L)' 'MVDSILVSVDFSNKNDTGVMVVGRKRMNQSVEIINAFQGDEARELYEKLVTKKKKEGQK' A
#
# COMPACT_ATOMS: atom_id res chain seq x y z
N MET A 1 15.95 -15.14 -3.23
CA MET A 1 16.09 -13.66 -3.20
C MET A 1 14.82 -13.11 -2.58
N VAL A 2 14.90 -12.33 -1.52
CA VAL A 2 13.73 -11.69 -0.92
C VAL A 2 13.53 -10.35 -1.63
N ASP A 3 12.40 -10.18 -2.32
CA ASP A 3 11.93 -8.89 -2.80
C ASP A 3 10.93 -8.35 -1.79
N SER A 4 11.16 -7.16 -1.26
CA SER A 4 10.31 -6.54 -0.24
C SER A 4 9.72 -5.25 -0.78
N ILE A 5 8.39 -5.21 -0.77
CA ILE A 5 7.62 -4.00 -1.07
C ILE A 5 7.14 -3.41 0.25
N LEU A 6 7.45 -2.14 0.47
CA LEU A 6 6.99 -1.35 1.60
C LEU A 6 5.95 -0.36 1.09
N VAL A 7 4.83 -0.28 1.77
CA VAL A 7 3.72 0.62 1.40
C VAL A 7 3.46 1.55 2.58
N SER A 8 3.46 2.85 2.32
CA SER A 8 3.09 3.90 3.29
C SER A 8 1.86 4.62 2.78
N VAL A 9 0.94 4.96 3.68
CA VAL A 9 -0.31 5.67 3.37
C VAL A 9 -0.50 6.85 4.30
N ASP A 10 -1.08 7.93 3.78
CA ASP A 10 -1.58 9.05 4.56
C ASP A 10 -2.98 9.42 4.06
N PHE A 11 -3.96 9.26 4.94
CA PHE A 11 -5.36 9.63 4.72
C PHE A 11 -5.82 10.76 5.65
N SER A 12 -4.89 11.42 6.34
CA SER A 12 -5.19 12.44 7.37
C SER A 12 -5.43 13.85 6.80
N ASN A 13 -5.20 14.04 5.49
CA ASN A 13 -5.34 15.34 4.85
C ASN A 13 -6.81 15.81 4.76
N LYS A 14 -7.06 17.06 5.17
CA LYS A 14 -8.38 17.73 5.14
C LYS A 14 -8.95 17.97 3.73
N ASN A 15 -8.16 17.72 2.69
CA ASN A 15 -8.55 17.88 1.28
C ASN A 15 -9.02 16.53 0.66
N ASP A 16 -9.30 15.52 1.50
CA ASP A 16 -9.78 14.17 1.16
C ASP A 16 -8.93 13.37 0.16
N THR A 17 -7.79 13.91 -0.27
CA THR A 17 -6.89 13.22 -1.19
C THR A 17 -5.91 12.37 -0.38
N GLY A 18 -6.27 11.10 -0.18
CA GLY A 18 -5.36 10.10 0.36
C GLY A 18 -4.14 9.92 -0.53
N VAL A 19 -2.98 9.60 0.04
CA VAL A 19 -1.76 9.30 -0.71
C VAL A 19 -1.22 7.94 -0.29
N MET A 20 -0.76 7.15 -1.25
CA MET A 20 -0.02 5.91 -1.03
C MET A 20 1.33 5.99 -1.74
N VAL A 21 2.42 5.69 -1.04
CA VAL A 21 3.77 5.60 -1.62
C VAL A 21 4.25 4.16 -1.53
N VAL A 22 4.78 3.65 -2.64
CA VAL A 22 5.30 2.29 -2.77
C VAL A 22 6.82 2.34 -2.89
N GLY A 23 7.49 1.75 -1.90
CA GLY A 23 8.93 1.59 -1.86
C GLY A 23 9.36 0.15 -2.08
N ARG A 24 10.49 -0.06 -2.76
CA ARG A 24 11.15 -1.36 -2.85
C ARG A 24 12.39 -1.36 -1.97
N LYS A 25 12.50 -2.35 -1.09
CA LYS A 25 13.64 -2.56 -0.20
C LYS A 25 14.47 -3.74 -0.67
N ARG A 26 15.71 -3.47 -1.06
CA ARG A 26 16.73 -4.50 -1.35
C ARG A 26 17.64 -4.69 -0.13
N MET A 27 18.30 -5.83 -0.05
CA MET A 27 19.28 -6.11 1.01
C MET A 27 20.39 -5.05 0.98
N ASN A 28 20.72 -4.49 2.15
CA ASN A 28 21.78 -3.48 2.33
C ASN A 28 21.63 -2.17 1.51
N GLN A 29 20.45 -1.90 0.93
CA GLN A 29 20.18 -0.66 0.20
C GLN A 29 19.08 0.16 0.90
N SER A 30 19.03 1.46 0.63
CA SER A 30 17.90 2.31 1.03
C SER A 30 16.63 1.87 0.31
N VAL A 31 15.49 2.37 0.79
CA VAL A 31 14.21 2.18 0.08
C VAL A 31 14.21 3.04 -1.17
N GLU A 32 13.91 2.44 -2.31
CA GLU A 32 13.71 3.12 -3.60
C GLU A 32 12.20 3.34 -3.78
N ILE A 33 11.77 4.58 -4.01
CA ILE A 33 10.37 4.85 -4.35
C ILE A 33 10.14 4.44 -5.80
N ILE A 34 9.23 3.49 -6.00
CA ILE A 34 8.94 2.92 -7.32
C ILE A 34 7.55 3.26 -7.84
N ASN A 35 6.63 3.69 -6.96
CA ASN A 35 5.31 4.17 -7.37
C ASN A 35 4.68 5.08 -6.30
N ALA A 36 3.67 5.87 -6.71
CA ALA A 36 2.82 6.64 -5.82
C ALA A 36 1.39 6.72 -6.40
N PHE A 37 0.39 6.60 -5.55
CA PHE A 37 -1.03 6.70 -5.88
C PHE A 37 -1.69 7.77 -5.01
N GLN A 38 -2.80 8.33 -5.49
CA GLN A 38 -3.53 9.38 -4.76
C GLN A 38 -5.05 9.26 -4.93
N GLY A 39 -5.79 9.91 -4.04
CA GLY A 39 -7.25 9.94 -4.05
C GLY A 39 -7.86 8.55 -3.85
N ASP A 40 -8.94 8.28 -4.57
CA ASP A 40 -9.72 7.05 -4.46
C ASP A 40 -8.88 5.80 -4.77
N GLU A 41 -7.95 5.89 -5.74
CA GLU A 41 -7.08 4.78 -6.10
C GLU A 41 -6.20 4.31 -4.92
N ALA A 42 -5.61 5.27 -4.19
CA ALA A 42 -4.80 4.96 -3.01
C ALA A 42 -5.62 4.26 -1.91
N ARG A 43 -6.88 4.68 -1.75
CA ARG A 43 -7.80 4.13 -0.76
C ARG A 43 -8.25 2.73 -1.13
N GLU A 44 -8.68 2.51 -2.38
CA GLU A 44 -9.08 1.20 -2.87
C GLU A 44 -7.95 0.17 -2.79
N LEU A 45 -6.72 0.57 -3.15
CA LEU A 45 -5.55 -0.29 -3.06
C LEU A 45 -5.25 -0.64 -1.60
N TYR A 46 -5.31 0.34 -0.69
CA TYR A 46 -5.12 0.09 0.74
C TYR A 46 -6.13 -0.93 1.26
N GLU A 47 -7.42 -0.75 0.96
CA GLU A 47 -8.49 -1.67 1.37
C GLU A 47 -8.24 -3.09 0.85
N LYS A 48 -7.81 -3.24 -0.42
CA LYS A 48 -7.44 -4.54 -1.02
C LYS A 48 -6.24 -5.19 -0.32
N LEU A 49 -5.28 -4.40 0.18
CA LEU A 49 -4.08 -4.89 0.86
C LEU A 49 -4.33 -5.31 2.31
N VAL A 50 -5.17 -4.59 3.05
CA VAL A 50 -5.40 -4.86 4.49
C VAL A 50 -6.60 -5.78 4.77
N THR A 51 -7.54 -5.87 3.82
CA THR A 51 -8.73 -6.73 3.98
C THR A 51 -8.36 -8.17 3.71
N LYS A 52 -8.41 -9.01 4.75
CA LYS A 52 -8.27 -10.46 4.57
C LYS A 52 -9.46 -10.97 3.77
N LYS A 53 -9.19 -11.70 2.68
CA LYS A 53 -10.25 -12.44 1.98
C LYS A 53 -10.93 -13.37 2.99
N LYS A 54 -12.24 -13.22 3.16
CA LYS A 54 -13.04 -14.22 3.88
C LYS A 54 -12.83 -15.55 3.16
N LYS A 55 -12.45 -16.60 3.89
CA LYS A 55 -12.42 -17.95 3.34
C LYS A 55 -13.86 -18.30 2.96
N GLU A 56 -14.15 -18.36 1.67
CA GLU A 56 -15.36 -19.00 1.17
C GLU A 56 -15.29 -20.48 1.60
N GLY A 57 -16.07 -20.86 2.62
CA GLY A 57 -16.06 -22.25 3.10
C GLY A 57 -16.30 -22.49 4.59
N GLN A 58 -16.82 -21.52 5.35
CA GLN A 58 -17.44 -21.82 6.65
C GLN A 58 -18.94 -21.61 6.53
N LYS A 59 -19.63 -22.67 6.08
CA LYS A 59 -21.05 -22.92 6.36
C LYS A 59 -21.11 -24.08 7.34
#